data_AF-A0ABD0S0A0-F1
#
_entry.id   AF-A0ABD0S0A0-F1
#
_cell.length_a   1.000
_cell.length_b   1.000
_cell.length_c   1.000
_cell.angle_alpha   90.00
_cell.angle_beta   90.00
_cell.angle_gamma   90.00
#
_symmetry.space_group_name_H-M   'P 1'
#
loop_
_entity.id
_entity.type
_entity.pdbx_description
1 polymer ?
#
loop_
_entity_poly.entity_id
_entity_poly.type
_entity_poly.pdbx_seq_one_letter_code
_entity_poly.pdbx_strand_id
1 'polypeptide(L)' 'MSDLELVKKMLRAVLQSSKHGVAMARLQGDYRALTGEVIPYRQFGHGSLESFLRSIPGVVRLERSSAGE' A
#
# COMPACT_ATOMS: atom_id res chain seq x y z
N MET A 1 15.44 -2.90 -11.71
CA MET A 1 14.46 -2.34 -10.75
C MET A 1 14.33 -3.33 -9.62
N SER A 2 14.52 -2.92 -8.38
CA SER A 2 14.29 -3.80 -7.23
C SER A 2 12.80 -4.03 -7.03
N ASP A 3 12.39 -5.18 -6.48
CA ASP A 3 10.98 -5.53 -6.22
C ASP A 3 10.25 -4.44 -5.44
N LEU A 4 10.95 -3.81 -4.48
CA LEU A 4 10.44 -2.68 -3.71
C LEU A 4 10.05 -1.48 -4.60
N GLU A 5 10.83 -1.14 -5.61
CA GLU A 5 10.57 -0.03 -6.52
C GLU A 5 9.32 -0.29 -7.37
N LEU A 6 9.14 -1.55 -7.81
CA LEU A 6 7.95 -1.97 -8.53
C LEU A 6 6.71 -1.86 -7.64
N VAL A 7 6.78 -2.38 -6.42
CA VAL A 7 5.68 -2.32 -5.44
C VAL A 7 5.30 -0.86 -5.15
N LYS A 8 6.28 0.02 -4.95
CA LYS A 8 6.05 1.47 -4.76
C LYS A 8 5.33 2.08 -5.97
N LYS A 9 5.73 1.73 -7.19
CA LYS A 9 5.12 2.23 -8.42
C LYS A 9 3.66 1.78 -8.58
N MET A 10 3.38 0.52 -8.27
CA MET A 10 2.03 -0.05 -8.30
C MET A 10 1.14 0.54 -7.21
N LEU A 11 1.66 0.72 -5.98
CA LEU A 11 0.97 1.41 -4.90
C LEU A 11 0.57 2.84 -5.30
N ARG A 12 1.48 3.60 -5.94
CA ARG A 12 1.15 4.93 -6.46
C ARG A 12 0.00 4.86 -7.46
N ALA A 13 0.02 3.92 -8.40
CA ALA A 13 -1.05 3.78 -9.39
C ALA A 13 -2.41 3.50 -8.76
N VAL A 14 -2.47 2.61 -7.76
CA VAL A 14 -3.70 2.32 -7.00
C VAL A 14 -4.23 3.56 -6.28
N LEU A 15 -3.35 4.27 -5.56
CA LEU A 15 -3.73 5.46 -4.79
C LEU A 15 -4.13 6.62 -5.69
N GLN A 16 -3.48 6.78 -6.84
CA GLN A 16 -3.83 7.81 -7.83
C GLN A 16 -5.22 7.59 -8.44
N SER A 17 -5.67 6.32 -8.53
CA SER A 17 -7.04 6.00 -8.94
C SER A 17 -8.08 6.45 -7.91
N SER A 18 -7.69 6.59 -6.64
CA SER A 18 -8.58 6.91 -5.52
C SER A 18 -8.29 8.29 -4.92
N LYS A 19 -9.01 9.32 -5.42
CA LYS A 19 -8.81 10.72 -5.02
C LYS A 19 -9.00 11.03 -3.52
N HIS A 20 -9.76 10.21 -2.79
CA HIS A 20 -10.06 10.44 -1.37
C HIS A 20 -9.24 9.54 -0.42
N GLY A 21 -8.19 8.90 -0.93
CA GLY A 21 -7.48 7.84 -0.21
C GLY A 21 -8.21 6.50 -0.31
N VAL A 22 -7.59 5.48 0.27
CA VAL A 22 -8.08 4.10 0.23
C VAL A 22 -8.00 3.51 1.63
N ALA A 23 -9.11 2.94 2.10
CA ALA A 23 -9.13 2.21 3.35
C ALA A 23 -8.13 1.05 3.31
N MET A 24 -7.46 0.78 4.43
CA MET A 24 -6.36 -0.19 4.45
C MET A 24 -6.80 -1.60 4.04
N ALA A 25 -8.03 -1.99 4.41
CA ALA A 25 -8.66 -3.25 4.01
C ALA A 25 -8.91 -3.34 2.48
N ARG A 26 -9.19 -2.20 1.83
CA ARG A 26 -9.47 -2.14 0.39
C ARG A 26 -8.19 -2.05 -0.44
N LEU A 27 -7.17 -1.36 0.07
CA LEU A 27 -5.88 -1.18 -0.58
C LEU A 27 -5.26 -2.49 -1.05
N GLN A 28 -5.34 -3.54 -0.23
CA GLN A 28 -4.82 -4.86 -0.59
C GLN A 28 -5.59 -5.48 -1.76
N GLY A 29 -6.91 -5.29 -1.81
CA GLY A 29 -7.77 -5.74 -2.90
C GLY A 29 -7.48 -4.99 -4.20
N ASP A 30 -7.41 -3.66 -4.15
CA ASP A 30 -7.10 -2.82 -5.33
C ASP A 30 -5.70 -3.11 -5.88
N TYR A 31 -4.71 -3.29 -5.00
CA TYR A 31 -3.36 -3.68 -5.40
C TYR A 31 -3.35 -5.05 -6.10
N ARG A 32 -4.08 -6.03 -5.57
CA ARG A 32 -4.22 -7.35 -6.20
C ARG A 32 -4.98 -7.29 -7.51
N ALA A 33 -6.00 -6.45 -7.63
CA ALA A 33 -6.73 -6.26 -8.88
C ALA A 33 -5.84 -5.67 -9.98
N LEU A 34 -4.91 -4.78 -9.62
CA LEU A 34 -3.98 -4.15 -10.57
C LEU A 34 -2.78 -5.04 -10.93
N THR A 35 -2.21 -5.74 -9.95
CA THR A 35 -0.94 -6.49 -10.11
C THR A 35 -1.13 -8.00 -10.24
N GLY A 36 -2.31 -8.52 -9.93
CA GLY A 36 -2.59 -9.96 -9.82
C GLY A 36 -2.21 -10.58 -8.47
N GLU A 37 -1.42 -9.88 -7.65
CA GLU A 37 -0.81 -10.42 -6.44
C GLU A 37 -1.03 -9.53 -5.21
N VAL A 38 -0.88 -10.10 -4.02
CA VAL A 38 -0.97 -9.32 -2.77
C VAL A 38 0.35 -8.60 -2.49
N ILE A 39 0.27 -7.46 -1.79
CA ILE A 39 1.47 -6.68 -1.40
C ILE A 39 2.40 -7.58 -0.57
N PRO A 40 3.65 -7.84 -1.01
CA PRO A 40 4.55 -8.78 -0.35
C PRO A 40 5.29 -8.15 0.85
N TYR A 41 4.57 -7.49 1.77
CA TYR A 41 5.17 -6.78 2.91
C TYR A 41 6.04 -7.69 3.80
N ARG A 42 5.68 -8.97 3.92
CA ARG A 42 6.45 -9.97 4.68
C ARG A 42 7.83 -10.24 4.06
N GLN A 43 7.94 -10.20 2.74
CA GLN A 43 9.20 -10.42 2.02
C GLN A 43 10.17 -9.26 2.22
N PHE A 44 9.64 -8.07 2.50
CA PHE A 44 10.42 -6.88 2.84
C PHE A 44 10.75 -6.78 4.34
N GLY A 45 10.47 -7.81 5.14
CA GLY A 45 10.78 -7.85 6.56
C GLY A 45 9.77 -7.16 7.47
N HIS A 46 8.57 -6.83 6.99
CA HIS A 46 7.53 -6.20 7.80
C HIS A 46 6.52 -7.21 8.35
N GLY A 47 6.15 -7.05 9.62
CA GLY A 47 5.15 -7.90 10.28
C GLY A 47 3.71 -7.61 9.87
N SER A 48 3.43 -6.47 9.23
CA SER A 48 2.09 -6.08 8.80
C SER A 48 2.16 -5.10 7.63
N LEU A 49 1.06 -5.02 6.85
CA LEU A 49 0.93 -4.07 5.74
C LEU A 49 1.14 -2.62 6.21
N GLU A 50 0.55 -2.23 7.34
CA GLU A 50 0.74 -0.88 7.91
C GLU A 50 2.22 -0.55 8.14
N SER A 51 2.98 -1.48 8.73
CA SER A 51 4.42 -1.30 9.00
C SER A 51 5.21 -1.08 7.71
N PHE A 52 4.89 -1.84 6.66
CA PHE A 52 5.51 -1.65 5.35
C PHE A 52 5.18 -0.29 4.76
N LEU A 53 3.92 0.13 4.80
CA LEU A 53 3.50 1.42 4.27
C LEU A 53 4.12 2.60 5.04
N ARG A 54 4.29 2.48 6.36
CA ARG A 54 5.05 3.47 7.16
C ARG A 54 6.51 3.58 6.76
N SER A 55 7.10 2.52 6.23
CA SER A 55 8.49 2.51 5.75
C SER A 55 8.68 3.31 4.46
N ILE A 56 7.60 3.62 3.73
CA ILE A 56 7.64 4.30 2.42
C ILE A 56 6.81 5.59 2.39
N PRO A 57 7.11 6.59 3.25
CA PRO A 57 6.33 7.83 3.35
C PRO A 57 6.33 8.68 2.06
N GLY A 58 7.28 8.45 1.15
CA GLY A 58 7.31 9.11 -0.17
C GLY A 58 6.29 8.57 -1.19
N VAL A 59 5.54 7.52 -0.85
CA VAL A 59 4.55 6.87 -1.72
C VAL A 59 3.16 6.90 -1.11
N VAL A 60 3.07 6.67 0.20
CA VAL A 60 1.82 6.58 0.95
C VAL A 60 1.86 7.53 2.13
N ARG A 61 0.74 8.21 2.36
CA ARG A 61 0.45 8.91 3.61
C ARG A 61 -0.61 8.10 4.34
N LEU A 62 -0.30 7.68 5.55
CA LEU A 62 -1.25 7.02 6.43
C LEU A 62 -1.88 8.06 7.35
N GLU A 63 -3.20 8.16 7.31
CA GLU A 63 -3.97 8.91 8.29
C GLU A 63 -4.78 7.94 9.13
N ARG A 64 -4.82 8.19 10.45
CA ARG A 64 -5.75 7.47 11.32
C ARG A 64 -7.02 8.28 11.39
N SER A 65 -8.11 7.71 10.93
CA SER A 65 -9.42 8.33 11.13
C SER A 65 -9.80 8.16 12.60
N SER A 66 -10.46 9.16 13.21
CA SER A 66 -10.90 9.11 14.62
C SER A 66 -11.81 7.91 14.95
N ALA A 67 -12.30 7.21 13.93
CA ALA A 67 -13.07 5.97 14.02
C ALA A 67 -12.22 4.69 14.22
N GLY A 68 -10.88 4.78 14.20
CA GLY A 68 -10.00 3.61 14.35
C GLY A 68 -9.77 2.81 13.07
N GLU A 69 -10.03 3.41 11.90
CA GLU A 69 -9.69 2.89 10.57
C GLU A 69 -8.54 3.66 9.91
#